data_AF-A0A962QSD1-F1
#
_entry.id   AF-A0A962QSD1-F1
#
_cell.length_a   1.000
_cell.length_b   1.000
_cell.length_c   1.000
_cell.angle_alpha   90.00
_cell.angle_beta   90.00
_cell.angle_gamma   90.00
#
_symmetry.space_group_name_H-M   'P 1'
#
loop_
_entity.id
_entity.type
_entity.pdbx_description
1 polymer ?
#
loop_
_entity_poly.entity_id
_entity_poly.type
_entity_poly.pdbx_seq_one_letter_code
_entity_poly.pdbx_strand_id
1 'polypeptide(L)'
;GDITTLMVWQKNIQTTMGPVDFWSFFALFVPSLVNWLVPAVIMMFAVPNEQPAGGGEMVKMRLGARRIIGLFLLTIATAVSFHNFLHMPPVIGMLTGLAYLQFFGYYLKKRGARNINAGDPLHEEDPIAFDIFNKVARAEWDTLLFFYGVVLCVGGLGFIGYLSLASELMYIDWGATNANITVGLLSAIVDNIPVMFAVLTMMPDMSLGQWLLVTLTAGVGGSMLSIGSAAGVALMGQARGKYTFFGHLKWTPVIALGYAASIATHMWINASMF
;
A
#
# COMPACT_ATOMS: atom_id res chain seq x y z
N GLY A 1 1.04 4.26 2.21
CA GLY A 1 1.01 2.80 2.03
C GLY A 1 -0.42 2.39 1.75
N ASP A 2 -0.66 1.73 0.63
CA ASP A 2 -2.02 1.42 0.13
C ASP A 2 -2.78 0.50 1.11
N ILE A 3 -2.21 -0.67 1.44
CA ILE A 3 -2.84 -1.66 2.34
C ILE A 3 -2.98 -1.12 3.77
N THR A 4 -1.94 -0.46 4.31
CA THR A 4 -1.95 0.08 5.67
C THR A 4 -3.07 1.10 5.87
N THR A 5 -3.23 2.05 4.94
CA THR A 5 -4.31 3.05 5.00
C THR A 5 -5.68 2.40 4.86
N LEU A 6 -5.82 1.40 3.98
CA LEU A 6 -7.06 0.63 3.86
C LEU A 6 -7.43 -0.12 5.14
N MET A 7 -6.45 -0.70 5.86
CA MET A 7 -6.70 -1.41 7.12
C MET A 7 -7.26 -0.48 8.20
N VAL A 8 -6.73 0.74 8.32
CA VAL A 8 -7.22 1.75 9.27
C VAL A 8 -8.63 2.21 8.88
N TRP A 9 -8.84 2.52 7.60
CA TRP A 9 -10.14 2.92 7.08
C TRP A 9 -11.24 1.87 7.33
N GLN A 10 -10.93 0.60 7.06
CA GLN A 10 -11.87 -0.52 7.24
C GLN A 10 -12.22 -0.78 8.71
N LYS A 11 -11.40 -0.32 9.65
CA LYS A 11 -11.63 -0.51 11.09
C LYS A 11 -12.77 0.36 11.64
N ASN A 12 -13.23 1.37 10.89
CA ASN A 12 -14.33 2.28 11.29
C ASN A 12 -14.11 2.90 12.68
N ILE A 13 -12.89 3.34 12.95
CA ILE A 13 -12.49 3.89 14.24
C ILE A 13 -13.26 5.18 14.51
N GLN A 14 -13.81 5.30 15.72
CA GLN A 14 -14.50 6.50 16.20
C GLN A 14 -13.60 7.23 17.18
N THR A 15 -13.36 8.52 16.93
CA THR A 15 -12.62 9.41 17.84
C THR A 15 -13.55 10.47 18.40
N THR A 16 -13.10 11.23 19.38
CA THR A 16 -13.85 12.36 19.96
C THR A 16 -14.22 13.44 18.94
N MET A 17 -13.47 13.56 17.84
CA MET A 17 -13.74 14.50 16.75
C MET A 17 -14.48 13.88 15.56
N GLY A 18 -14.88 12.61 15.68
CA GLY A 18 -15.58 11.87 14.62
C GLY A 18 -14.81 10.66 14.10
N PRO A 19 -15.35 10.00 13.07
CA PRO A 19 -14.76 8.79 12.51
C PRO A 19 -13.45 9.07 11.75
N VAL A 20 -12.52 8.11 11.78
CA VAL A 20 -11.38 8.06 10.86
C VAL A 20 -11.90 7.57 9.50
N ASP A 21 -12.49 8.48 8.73
CA ASP A 21 -13.14 8.19 7.46
C ASP A 21 -12.22 8.41 6.23
N PHE A 22 -12.75 8.18 5.03
CA PHE A 22 -12.00 8.35 3.78
C PHE A 22 -11.42 9.76 3.62
N TRP A 23 -12.18 10.79 4.02
CA TRP A 23 -11.79 12.18 3.86
C TRP A 23 -10.69 12.60 4.82
N SER A 24 -10.68 12.02 6.03
CA SER A 24 -9.64 12.25 7.03
C SER A 24 -8.23 12.00 6.50
N PHE A 25 -8.06 11.00 5.61
CA PHE A 25 -6.75 10.68 5.03
C PHE A 25 -6.20 11.73 4.06
N PHE A 26 -7.01 12.66 3.54
CA PHE A 26 -6.50 13.78 2.73
C PHE A 26 -5.61 14.73 3.55
N ALA A 27 -5.80 14.78 4.87
CA ALA A 27 -4.91 15.52 5.77
C ALA A 27 -3.47 14.99 5.75
N LEU A 28 -3.26 13.73 5.32
CA LEU A 28 -1.94 13.11 5.17
C LEU A 28 -1.27 13.39 3.83
N PHE A 29 -1.96 14.03 2.87
CA PHE A 29 -1.40 14.29 1.54
C PHE A 29 -0.13 15.16 1.62
N VAL A 30 -0.20 16.31 2.30
CA VAL A 30 0.95 17.23 2.43
C VAL A 30 2.09 16.60 3.23
N PRO A 31 1.87 15.99 4.41
CA PRO A 31 2.91 15.23 5.11
C PRO A 31 3.58 14.15 4.25
N SER A 32 2.79 13.35 3.53
CA SER A 32 3.32 12.28 2.66
C SER A 32 4.12 12.84 1.48
N LEU A 33 3.70 13.98 0.93
CA LEU A 33 4.44 14.68 -0.12
C LEU A 33 5.78 15.17 0.42
N VAL A 34 5.82 15.75 1.62
CA VAL A 34 7.07 16.19 2.27
C VAL A 34 8.00 14.99 2.52
N ASN A 35 7.46 13.86 2.98
CA ASN A 35 8.24 12.62 3.18
C ASN A 35 9.00 12.20 1.91
N TRP A 36 8.38 12.35 0.75
CA TRP A 36 9.00 12.03 -0.54
C TRP A 36 9.89 13.15 -1.07
N LEU A 37 9.45 14.40 -0.96
CA LEU A 37 10.09 15.57 -1.56
C LEU A 37 11.44 15.88 -0.90
N VAL A 38 11.53 15.76 0.43
CA VAL A 38 12.77 16.02 1.17
C VAL A 38 13.92 15.10 0.71
N PRO A 39 13.77 13.76 0.70
CA PRO A 39 14.79 12.87 0.14
C PRO A 39 15.02 13.10 -1.35
N ALA A 40 13.97 13.32 -2.14
CA ALA A 40 14.10 13.50 -3.58
C ALA A 40 14.97 14.73 -3.94
N VAL A 41 14.73 15.87 -3.29
CA VAL A 41 15.51 17.09 -3.49
C VAL A 41 16.96 16.90 -3.08
N ILE A 42 17.23 16.22 -1.97
CA ILE A 42 18.61 15.97 -1.51
C ILE A 42 19.33 15.00 -2.46
N MET A 43 18.67 13.91 -2.87
CA MET A 43 19.25 12.91 -3.76
C MET A 43 19.48 13.46 -5.17
N MET A 44 18.67 14.42 -5.64
CA MET A 44 18.84 15.05 -6.95
C MET A 44 20.26 15.60 -7.16
N PHE A 45 20.89 16.13 -6.11
CA PHE A 45 22.26 16.65 -6.18
C PHE A 45 23.34 15.57 -6.31
N ALA A 46 23.02 14.31 -5.99
CA ALA A 46 23.94 13.18 -6.08
C ALA A 46 23.74 12.33 -7.34
N VAL A 47 22.67 12.57 -8.11
CA VAL A 47 22.42 11.86 -9.37
C VAL A 47 23.21 12.54 -10.50
N PRO A 48 24.12 11.84 -11.19
CA PRO A 48 24.83 12.38 -12.33
C PRO A 48 23.87 12.79 -13.45
N ASN A 49 24.16 13.88 -14.15
CA ASN A 49 23.40 14.31 -15.32
C ASN A 49 23.81 13.51 -16.56
N GLU A 50 23.60 12.19 -16.51
CA GLU A 50 23.92 11.25 -17.58
C GLU A 50 22.62 10.68 -18.16
N GLN A 51 22.55 10.59 -19.49
CA GLN A 51 21.44 9.95 -20.17
C GLN A 51 21.81 8.50 -20.46
N PRO A 52 21.12 7.50 -19.88
CA PRO A 52 21.36 6.12 -20.22
C PRO A 52 21.05 5.91 -21.71
N ALA A 53 21.91 5.18 -22.42
CA ALA A 53 21.68 4.80 -23.79
C ALA A 53 20.37 3.99 -23.88
N GLY A 54 19.30 4.64 -24.37
CA GLY A 54 17.95 4.09 -24.40
C GLY A 54 17.81 2.99 -25.43
N GLY A 55 18.15 1.75 -25.06
CA GLY A 55 17.87 0.54 -25.83
C GLY A 55 16.49 -0.05 -25.55
N GLY A 56 15.51 0.74 -25.11
CA GLY A 56 14.19 0.25 -24.72
C GLY A 56 13.34 -0.08 -25.95
N GLU A 57 13.07 -1.37 -26.18
CA GLU A 57 12.00 -1.77 -27.09
C GLU A 57 10.71 -1.03 -26.72
N MET A 58 10.06 -0.42 -27.71
CA MET A 58 8.76 0.20 -27.48
C MET A 58 7.73 -0.88 -27.15
N VAL A 59 7.44 -1.05 -25.86
CA VAL A 59 6.40 -1.94 -25.37
C VAL A 59 5.05 -1.42 -25.85
N LYS A 60 4.53 -2.02 -26.93
CA LYS A 60 3.18 -1.70 -27.43
C LYS A 60 2.15 -2.29 -26.46
N MET A 61 1.22 -1.44 -26.02
CA MET A 61 0.09 -1.90 -25.22
C MET A 61 -0.75 -2.92 -26.00
N ARG A 62 -1.05 -4.07 -25.36
CA ARG A 62 -1.93 -5.08 -25.92
C ARG A 62 -3.36 -4.53 -26.12
N LEU A 63 -4.08 -5.10 -27.08
CA LEU A 63 -5.49 -4.79 -27.34
C LEU A 63 -6.33 -4.97 -26.06
N GLY A 64 -7.10 -3.94 -25.70
CA GLY A 64 -7.92 -3.93 -24.49
C GLY A 64 -7.23 -3.38 -23.23
N ALA A 65 -5.92 -3.12 -23.24
CA ALA A 65 -5.19 -2.59 -22.08
C ALA A 65 -5.81 -1.30 -21.52
N ARG A 66 -6.12 -0.32 -22.37
CA ARG A 66 -6.77 0.94 -21.95
C ARG A 66 -8.15 0.72 -21.31
N ARG A 67 -8.92 -0.27 -21.78
CA ARG A 67 -10.22 -0.62 -21.21
C ARG A 67 -10.08 -1.31 -19.87
N ILE A 68 -9.10 -2.20 -19.72
CA ILE A 68 -8.76 -2.84 -18.43
C ILE A 68 -8.36 -1.79 -17.40
N ILE A 69 -7.55 -0.79 -17.78
CA ILE A 69 -7.21 0.34 -16.90
C ILE A 69 -8.47 1.10 -16.48
N GLY A 70 -9.38 1.40 -17.42
CA GLY A 70 -10.65 2.04 -17.10
C GLY A 70 -11.54 1.21 -16.16
N LEU A 71 -11.60 -0.10 -16.34
CA LEU A 71 -12.34 -1.03 -15.47
C LEU A 71 -11.70 -1.15 -14.07
N PHE A 72 -10.38 -1.05 -13.99
CA PHE A 72 -9.66 -1.01 -12.72
C PHE A 72 -10.00 0.27 -11.93
N LEU A 73 -9.98 1.44 -12.60
CA LEU A 73 -10.41 2.69 -11.99
C LEU A 73 -11.89 2.64 -11.56
N LEU A 74 -12.76 2.05 -12.39
CA LEU A 74 -14.15 1.83 -12.04
C LEU A 74 -14.30 0.92 -10.82
N THR A 75 -13.47 -0.12 -10.71
CA THR A 75 -13.45 -1.03 -9.55
C THR A 75 -13.12 -0.28 -8.27
N ILE A 76 -12.10 0.58 -8.29
CA ILE A 76 -11.72 1.44 -7.15
C ILE A 76 -12.90 2.35 -6.79
N ALA A 77 -13.48 3.03 -7.77
CA ALA A 77 -14.62 3.91 -7.56
C ALA A 77 -15.82 3.17 -6.94
N THR A 78 -16.14 1.97 -7.42
CA THR A 78 -17.21 1.13 -6.86
C THR A 78 -16.89 0.68 -5.44
N ALA A 79 -15.66 0.27 -5.15
CA ALA A 79 -15.24 -0.15 -3.80
C ALA A 79 -15.35 0.99 -2.78
N VAL A 80 -14.86 2.18 -3.12
CA VAL A 80 -14.97 3.37 -2.26
C VAL A 80 -16.44 3.79 -2.11
N SER A 81 -17.21 3.79 -3.19
CA SER A 81 -18.62 4.19 -3.16
C SER A 81 -19.49 3.22 -2.33
N PHE A 82 -19.28 1.92 -2.46
CA PHE A 82 -20.03 0.92 -1.69
C PHE A 82 -19.72 1.01 -0.20
N HIS A 83 -18.46 1.27 0.16
CA HIS A 83 -18.12 1.47 1.57
C HIS A 83 -18.69 2.75 2.13
N ASN A 84 -18.51 3.88 1.43
CA ASN A 84 -18.87 5.19 1.94
C ASN A 84 -20.38 5.46 1.92
N PHE A 85 -21.11 5.01 0.89
CA PHE A 85 -22.54 5.30 0.75
C PHE A 85 -23.43 4.13 1.16
N LEU A 86 -23.03 2.90 0.85
CA LEU A 86 -23.83 1.70 1.15
C LEU A 86 -23.42 1.00 2.45
N HIS A 87 -22.38 1.49 3.14
CA HIS A 87 -21.84 0.92 4.37
C HIS A 87 -21.48 -0.58 4.25
N MET A 88 -21.16 -1.02 3.03
CA MET A 88 -20.74 -2.41 2.77
C MET A 88 -19.22 -2.56 2.93
N PRO A 89 -18.72 -3.76 3.26
CA PRO A 89 -17.28 -4.02 3.24
C PRO A 89 -16.69 -3.74 1.84
N PRO A 90 -15.52 -3.08 1.73
CA PRO A 90 -14.94 -2.73 0.42
C PRO A 90 -14.71 -3.94 -0.49
N VAL A 91 -14.53 -5.13 0.09
CA VAL A 91 -14.37 -6.39 -0.65
C VAL A 91 -15.55 -6.68 -1.59
N ILE A 92 -16.77 -6.28 -1.23
CA ILE A 92 -17.94 -6.47 -2.09
C ILE A 92 -17.84 -5.60 -3.35
N GLY A 93 -17.37 -4.37 -3.22
CA GLY A 93 -17.12 -3.52 -4.38
C GLY A 93 -15.94 -4.01 -5.23
N MET A 94 -14.88 -4.54 -4.60
CA MET A 94 -13.77 -5.18 -5.32
C MET A 94 -14.21 -6.43 -6.10
N LEU A 95 -15.04 -7.29 -5.51
CA LEU A 95 -15.63 -8.46 -6.18
C LEU A 95 -16.57 -8.06 -7.32
N THR A 96 -17.30 -6.96 -7.16
CA THR A 96 -18.12 -6.38 -8.24
C THR A 96 -17.24 -5.91 -9.41
N GLY A 97 -16.10 -5.29 -9.10
CA GLY A 97 -15.09 -4.94 -10.09
C GLY A 97 -14.51 -6.13 -10.85
N LEU A 98 -14.25 -7.24 -10.14
CA LEU A 98 -13.86 -8.50 -10.75
C LEU A 98 -14.92 -9.00 -11.75
N ALA A 99 -16.21 -8.83 -11.45
CA ALA A 99 -17.29 -9.16 -12.38
C ALA A 99 -17.20 -8.31 -13.66
N TYR A 100 -16.94 -7.00 -13.58
CA TYR A 100 -16.72 -6.15 -14.76
C TYR A 100 -15.59 -6.68 -15.64
N LEU A 101 -14.47 -7.06 -15.01
CA LEU A 101 -13.32 -7.61 -15.71
C LEU A 101 -13.64 -8.97 -16.35
N GLN A 102 -14.43 -9.82 -15.70
CA GLN A 102 -14.88 -11.10 -16.26
C GLN A 102 -15.79 -10.91 -17.47
N PHE A 103 -16.76 -9.99 -17.41
CA PHE A 103 -17.59 -9.64 -18.56
C PHE A 103 -16.75 -9.16 -19.75
N PHE A 104 -15.76 -8.29 -19.48
CA PHE A 104 -14.87 -7.78 -20.51
C PHE A 104 -13.91 -8.86 -21.06
N GLY A 105 -13.38 -9.73 -20.19
CA GLY A 105 -12.55 -10.86 -20.57
C GLY A 105 -13.31 -11.84 -21.46
N TYR A 106 -14.57 -12.14 -21.14
CA TYR A 106 -15.46 -12.94 -21.99
C TYR A 106 -15.68 -12.29 -23.36
N TYR A 107 -15.94 -10.97 -23.39
CA TYR A 107 -16.08 -10.22 -24.64
C TYR A 107 -14.82 -10.28 -25.51
N LEU A 108 -13.62 -10.12 -24.92
CA LEU A 108 -12.35 -10.24 -25.64
C LEU A 108 -12.14 -11.66 -26.20
N LYS A 109 -12.42 -12.69 -25.40
CA LYS A 109 -12.32 -14.09 -25.83
C LYS A 109 -13.24 -14.39 -27.02
N LYS A 110 -14.49 -13.91 -26.98
CA LYS A 110 -15.47 -14.08 -28.07
C LYS A 110 -15.03 -13.35 -29.35
N ARG A 111 -14.43 -12.15 -29.23
CA ARG A 111 -13.96 -11.37 -30.37
C ARG A 111 -12.68 -11.96 -30.99
N GLY A 112 -11.74 -12.45 -30.16
CA GLY A 112 -10.53 -13.15 -30.62
C GLY A 112 -10.86 -14.44 -31.36
N ALA A 113 -11.77 -15.27 -30.82
CA ALA A 113 -12.23 -16.48 -31.48
C ALA A 113 -12.93 -16.22 -32.82
N ARG A 114 -13.64 -15.09 -32.96
CA ARG A 114 -14.30 -14.72 -34.23
C ARG A 114 -13.31 -14.28 -35.32
N ASN A 115 -12.19 -13.66 -34.96
CA ASN A 115 -11.16 -13.23 -35.91
C ASN A 115 -10.34 -14.42 -36.44
N ILE A 116 -10.08 -15.44 -35.61
CA ILE A 116 -9.41 -16.69 -36.04
C ILE A 116 -10.25 -17.42 -37.11
N ASN A 117 -11.57 -17.48 -36.94
CA ASN A 117 -12.48 -18.12 -37.90
C ASN A 117 -12.67 -17.31 -39.20
N ALA A 118 -12.21 -16.06 -39.26
CA ALA A 118 -12.35 -15.20 -40.44
C ALA A 118 -11.14 -15.25 -41.40
N GLY A 119 -10.14 -16.10 -41.14
CA GLY A 119 -9.03 -16.37 -42.05
C GLY A 119 -8.03 -15.21 -42.22
N ASP A 120 -7.98 -14.27 -41.27
CA ASP A 120 -7.07 -13.13 -41.32
C ASP A 120 -5.65 -13.55 -40.84
N PRO A 121 -4.62 -13.61 -41.70
CA PRO A 121 -3.30 -14.17 -41.36
C PRO A 121 -2.47 -13.30 -40.42
N LEU A 122 -2.98 -12.13 -40.01
CA LEU A 122 -2.18 -11.10 -39.35
C LEU A 122 -1.97 -11.29 -37.84
N HIS A 123 -2.52 -12.34 -37.21
CA HIS A 123 -2.48 -12.50 -35.74
C HIS A 123 -2.32 -13.97 -35.29
N GLU A 124 -1.28 -14.67 -35.75
CA GLU A 124 -0.95 -16.02 -35.25
C GLU A 124 -0.32 -16.05 -33.84
N GLU A 125 0.09 -14.91 -33.26
CA GLU A 125 0.93 -14.91 -32.05
C GLU A 125 0.24 -14.77 -30.69
N ASP A 126 -1.08 -14.61 -30.59
CA ASP A 126 -1.69 -14.60 -29.24
C ASP A 126 -3.19 -14.96 -29.29
N PRO A 127 -3.57 -16.24 -29.14
CA PRO A 127 -4.93 -16.54 -28.75
C PRO A 127 -5.09 -16.00 -27.33
N ILE A 128 -5.63 -14.78 -27.20
CA ILE A 128 -5.85 -14.11 -25.91
C ILE A 128 -6.91 -14.89 -25.13
N ALA A 129 -6.51 -16.03 -24.55
CA ALA A 129 -7.17 -16.65 -23.43
C ALA A 129 -6.85 -15.77 -22.22
N PHE A 130 -7.57 -14.65 -22.09
CA PHE A 130 -7.55 -13.86 -20.86
C PHE A 130 -8.27 -14.63 -19.77
N ASP A 131 -7.59 -15.67 -19.26
CA ASP A 131 -8.09 -16.49 -18.18
C ASP A 131 -7.68 -15.85 -16.85
N ILE A 132 -8.59 -15.03 -16.33
CA ILE A 132 -8.44 -14.34 -15.05
C ILE A 132 -8.27 -15.37 -13.93
N PHE A 133 -8.96 -16.52 -13.98
CA PHE A 133 -8.88 -17.53 -12.92
C PHE A 133 -7.50 -18.18 -12.89
N ASN A 134 -6.89 -18.46 -14.03
CA ASN A 134 -5.50 -18.96 -14.07
C ASN A 134 -4.46 -17.92 -13.61
N LYS A 135 -4.78 -16.64 -13.67
CA LYS A 135 -3.95 -15.57 -13.10
C LYS A 135 -4.19 -15.40 -11.59
N VAL A 136 -5.44 -15.51 -11.13
CA VAL A 136 -5.81 -15.48 -9.71
C VAL A 136 -5.33 -16.73 -8.98
N ALA A 137 -5.35 -17.91 -9.62
CA ALA A 137 -4.80 -19.14 -9.06
C ALA A 137 -3.27 -19.08 -8.90
N ARG A 138 -2.62 -18.27 -9.73
CA ARG A 138 -1.21 -17.89 -9.62
C ARG A 138 -0.96 -16.69 -8.70
N ALA A 139 -2.00 -16.16 -8.04
CA ALA A 139 -1.80 -15.17 -6.99
C ALA A 139 -0.91 -15.79 -5.91
N GLU A 140 -0.05 -14.98 -5.32
CA GLU A 140 1.02 -15.39 -4.41
C GLU A 140 0.45 -16.03 -3.13
N TRP A 141 0.18 -17.34 -3.18
CA TRP A 141 -0.28 -18.10 -2.02
C TRP A 141 0.70 -18.02 -0.85
N ASP A 142 2.01 -17.93 -1.14
CA ASP A 142 3.05 -17.76 -0.12
C ASP A 142 2.87 -16.44 0.65
N THR A 143 2.63 -15.34 -0.06
CA THR A 143 2.37 -14.03 0.52
C THR A 143 1.07 -14.02 1.34
N LEU A 144 0.01 -14.67 0.84
CA LEU A 144 -1.27 -14.79 1.56
C LEU A 144 -1.15 -15.61 2.84
N LEU A 145 -0.48 -16.77 2.78
CA LEU A 145 -0.24 -17.63 3.94
C LEU A 145 0.68 -16.96 4.96
N PHE A 146 1.67 -16.19 4.52
CA PHE A 146 2.49 -15.35 5.38
C PHE A 146 1.65 -14.36 6.19
N PHE A 147 0.83 -13.54 5.53
CA PHE A 147 -0.02 -12.57 6.23
C PHE A 147 -1.06 -13.23 7.13
N TYR A 148 -1.66 -14.34 6.67
CA TYR A 148 -2.58 -15.13 7.49
C TYR A 148 -1.90 -15.64 8.78
N GLY A 149 -0.72 -16.23 8.68
CA GLY A 149 0.04 -16.71 9.82
C GLY A 149 0.39 -15.59 10.80
N VAL A 150 0.85 -14.45 10.29
CA VAL A 150 1.18 -13.28 11.13
C VAL A 150 -0.04 -12.73 11.85
N VAL A 151 -1.17 -12.57 11.16
CA VAL A 151 -2.44 -12.14 11.75
C VAL A 151 -2.90 -13.12 12.84
N LEU A 152 -2.77 -14.43 12.61
CA LEU A 152 -3.10 -15.46 13.60
C LEU A 152 -2.20 -15.36 14.84
N CYS A 153 -0.88 -15.20 14.66
CA CYS A 153 0.05 -15.04 15.77
C CYS A 153 -0.24 -13.76 16.59
N VAL A 154 -0.48 -12.63 15.94
CA VAL A 154 -0.83 -11.37 16.62
C VAL A 154 -2.18 -11.48 17.32
N GLY A 155 -3.17 -12.11 16.70
CA GLY A 155 -4.46 -12.41 17.33
C GLY A 155 -4.29 -13.32 18.56
N GLY A 156 -3.41 -14.31 18.48
CA GLY A 156 -3.00 -15.16 19.60
C GLY A 156 -2.42 -14.34 20.76
N LEU A 157 -1.43 -13.47 20.48
CA LEU A 157 -0.83 -12.56 21.46
C LEU A 157 -1.87 -11.62 22.11
N GLY A 158 -2.87 -11.19 21.34
CA GLY A 158 -4.01 -10.43 21.84
C GLY A 158 -4.87 -11.25 22.80
N PHE A 159 -5.21 -12.48 22.44
CA PHE A 159 -6.03 -13.37 23.27
C PHE A 159 -5.37 -13.69 24.63
N ILE A 160 -4.06 -13.89 24.66
CA ILE A 160 -3.31 -14.14 25.91
C ILE A 160 -2.94 -12.87 26.68
N GLY A 161 -3.34 -11.68 26.21
CA GLY A 161 -3.21 -10.40 26.93
C GLY A 161 -1.89 -9.65 26.75
N TYR A 162 -0.94 -10.16 25.95
CA TYR A 162 0.35 -9.47 25.72
C TYR A 162 0.19 -8.15 24.97
N LEU A 163 -0.78 -8.06 24.05
CA LEU A 163 -1.07 -6.80 23.37
C LEU A 163 -1.62 -5.73 24.32
N SER A 164 -2.34 -6.12 25.38
CA SER A 164 -2.81 -5.16 26.38
C SER A 164 -1.64 -4.54 27.15
N LEU A 165 -0.66 -5.37 27.57
CA LEU A 165 0.57 -4.90 28.22
C LEU A 165 1.39 -3.98 27.30
N ALA A 166 1.50 -4.35 26.02
CA ALA A 166 2.19 -3.53 25.03
C ALA A 166 1.45 -2.19 24.82
N SER A 167 0.12 -2.21 24.79
CA SER A 167 -0.71 -1.00 24.65
C SER A 167 -0.52 -0.05 25.83
N GLU A 168 -0.53 -0.57 27.06
CA GLU A 168 -0.29 0.19 28.28
C GLU A 168 1.10 0.85 28.26
N LEU A 169 2.15 0.05 28.05
CA LEU A 169 3.53 0.56 28.01
C LEU A 169 3.73 1.60 26.89
N MET A 170 3.24 1.35 25.68
CA MET A 170 3.50 2.22 24.55
C MET A 170 2.60 3.45 24.56
N TYR A 171 1.29 3.29 24.68
CA TYR A 171 0.35 4.39 24.46
C TYR A 171 0.00 5.17 25.72
N ILE A 172 0.10 4.55 26.91
CA ILE A 172 -0.13 5.23 28.19
C ILE A 172 1.19 5.78 28.75
N ASP A 173 2.21 4.94 28.95
CA ASP A 173 3.45 5.38 29.61
C ASP A 173 4.32 6.26 28.70
N TRP A 174 4.54 5.86 27.45
CA TRP A 174 5.39 6.65 26.52
C TRP A 174 4.60 7.77 25.84
N GLY A 175 3.28 7.67 25.81
CA GLY A 175 2.35 8.55 25.11
C GLY A 175 2.25 8.24 23.60
N ALA A 176 1.05 8.50 23.05
CA ALA A 176 0.68 8.14 21.68
C ALA A 176 1.66 8.65 20.61
N THR A 177 2.19 9.87 20.73
CA THR A 177 3.15 10.42 19.75
C THR A 177 4.42 9.58 19.67
N ASN A 178 5.03 9.27 20.82
CA ASN A 178 6.27 8.50 20.87
C ASN A 178 6.03 7.05 20.45
N ALA A 179 4.89 6.47 20.85
CA ALA A 179 4.45 5.16 20.37
C ALA A 179 4.35 5.13 18.84
N ASN A 180 3.62 6.07 18.24
CA ASN A 180 3.36 6.12 16.81
C ASN A 180 4.63 6.32 15.98
N ILE A 181 5.57 7.15 16.45
CA ILE A 181 6.88 7.31 15.81
C ILE A 181 7.68 6.01 15.90
N THR A 182 7.67 5.35 17.06
CA THR A 182 8.40 4.09 17.28
C THR A 182 7.80 2.95 16.46
N VAL A 183 6.48 2.87 16.36
CA VAL A 183 5.75 1.91 15.49
C VAL A 183 6.21 2.05 14.03
N GLY A 184 6.36 3.28 13.53
CA GLY A 184 6.89 3.50 12.19
C GLY A 184 8.36 3.07 12.02
N LEU A 185 9.19 3.27 13.05
CA LEU A 185 10.57 2.74 13.05
C LEU A 185 10.59 1.20 13.04
N LEU A 186 9.75 0.56 13.84
CA LEU A 186 9.62 -0.90 13.90
C LEU A 186 9.12 -1.49 12.57
N SER A 187 8.25 -0.76 11.87
CA SER A 187 7.79 -1.12 10.52
C SER A 187 8.93 -1.24 9.50
N ALA A 188 10.08 -0.58 9.71
CA ALA A 188 11.25 -0.73 8.83
C ALA A 188 11.92 -2.11 8.93
N ILE A 189 11.66 -2.86 10.00
CA ILE A 189 12.31 -4.14 10.28
C ILE A 189 11.38 -5.31 9.99
N VAL A 190 10.11 -5.23 10.41
CA VAL A 190 9.17 -6.35 10.36
C VAL A 190 8.40 -6.33 9.02
N ASP A 191 7.52 -5.35 8.87
CA ASP A 191 6.75 -4.93 7.70
C ASP A 191 5.64 -4.00 8.23
N ASN A 192 5.04 -3.17 7.38
CA ASN A 192 4.00 -2.24 7.80
C ASN A 192 2.66 -2.92 8.11
N ILE A 193 2.32 -4.05 7.46
CA ILE A 193 1.04 -4.75 7.65
C ILE A 193 0.94 -5.41 9.04
N PRO A 194 1.90 -6.25 9.48
CA PRO A 194 1.85 -6.87 10.80
C PRO A 194 1.82 -5.85 11.95
N VAL A 195 2.64 -4.82 11.83
CA VAL A 195 2.79 -3.78 12.84
C VAL A 195 1.49 -2.98 12.97
N MET A 196 0.89 -2.57 11.85
CA MET A 196 -0.40 -1.89 11.86
C MET A 196 -1.52 -2.79 12.38
N PHE A 197 -1.51 -4.09 12.02
CA PHE A 197 -2.49 -5.04 12.53
C PHE A 197 -2.44 -5.16 14.06
N ALA A 198 -1.25 -5.19 14.65
CA ALA A 198 -1.06 -5.20 16.10
C ALA A 198 -1.64 -3.94 16.76
N VAL A 199 -1.39 -2.75 16.20
CA VAL A 199 -1.98 -1.50 16.71
C VAL A 199 -3.51 -1.49 16.60
N LEU A 200 -4.06 -1.96 15.48
CA LEU A 200 -5.52 -2.08 15.29
C LEU A 200 -6.16 -3.18 16.16
N THR A 201 -5.37 -4.12 16.68
CA THR A 201 -5.83 -5.11 17.65
C THR A 201 -5.76 -4.57 19.07
N MET A 202 -4.71 -3.81 19.39
CA MET A 202 -4.58 -3.09 20.65
C MET A 202 -5.69 -2.06 20.86
N MET A 203 -6.15 -1.40 19.78
CA MET A 203 -7.18 -0.35 19.84
C MET A 203 -6.92 0.69 20.95
N PRO A 204 -5.73 1.33 21.00
CA PRO A 204 -5.47 2.37 21.98
C PRO A 204 -6.41 3.56 21.78
N ASP A 205 -6.82 4.20 22.89
CA ASP A 205 -7.60 5.43 22.84
C ASP A 205 -6.67 6.61 22.51
N MET A 206 -6.86 7.21 21.34
CA MET A 206 -6.04 8.33 20.86
C MET A 206 -6.81 9.21 19.87
N SER A 207 -6.39 10.47 19.76
CA SER A 207 -7.03 11.47 18.91
C SER A 207 -6.91 11.16 17.42
N LEU A 208 -7.74 11.81 16.60
CA LEU A 208 -7.72 11.67 15.14
C LEU A 208 -6.31 11.94 14.56
N GLY A 209 -5.64 12.98 15.07
CA GLY A 209 -4.27 13.32 14.67
C GLY A 209 -3.28 12.19 14.91
N GLN A 210 -3.46 11.42 16.00
CA GLN A 210 -2.62 10.27 16.32
C GLN A 210 -2.93 9.03 15.46
N TRP A 211 -4.20 8.77 15.15
CA TRP A 211 -4.57 7.72 14.18
C TRP A 211 -4.03 8.01 12.77
N LEU A 212 -4.07 9.28 12.36
CA LEU A 212 -3.45 9.71 11.11
C LEU A 212 -1.92 9.63 11.20
N LEU A 213 -1.33 9.98 12.35
CA LEU A 213 0.11 9.88 12.56
C LEU A 213 0.59 8.44 12.45
N VAL A 214 -0.03 7.46 13.12
CA VAL A 214 0.38 6.05 13.02
C VAL A 214 0.19 5.51 11.61
N THR A 215 -0.86 5.94 10.91
CA THR A 215 -1.10 5.57 9.51
C THR A 215 0.03 6.07 8.61
N LEU A 216 0.47 7.33 8.82
CA LEU A 216 1.60 7.90 8.11
C LEU A 216 2.89 7.17 8.47
N THR A 217 3.23 7.09 9.76
CA THR A 217 4.52 6.57 10.23
C THR A 217 4.70 5.10 9.93
N ALA A 218 3.69 4.24 10.15
CA ALA A 218 3.73 2.84 9.72
C ALA A 218 3.71 2.72 8.19
N GLY A 219 2.95 3.58 7.51
CA GLY A 219 2.82 3.56 6.06
C GLY A 219 4.10 3.92 5.30
N VAL A 220 4.92 4.83 5.84
CA VAL A 220 6.19 5.27 5.23
C VAL A 220 7.42 4.65 5.90
N GLY A 221 7.32 4.22 7.16
CA GLY A 221 8.44 3.75 7.97
C GLY A 221 9.14 2.53 7.38
N GLY A 222 8.39 1.62 6.75
CA GLY A 222 8.91 0.50 5.98
C GLY A 222 9.99 0.87 4.93
N SER A 223 10.01 2.12 4.45
CA SER A 223 10.97 2.59 3.44
C SER A 223 12.32 3.01 4.02
N MET A 224 12.46 3.14 5.35
CA MET A 224 13.73 3.55 5.97
C MET A 224 14.83 2.50 5.78
N LEU A 225 14.47 1.22 5.70
CA LEU A 225 15.34 0.11 5.34
C LEU A 225 14.77 -0.58 4.10
N SER A 226 15.62 -1.04 3.17
CA SER A 226 15.14 -1.64 1.92
C SER A 226 14.42 -2.98 2.12
N ILE A 227 14.60 -3.62 3.28
CA ILE A 227 13.91 -4.85 3.68
C ILE A 227 12.51 -4.59 4.24
N GLY A 228 12.26 -3.42 4.82
CA GLY A 228 11.01 -3.09 5.50
C GLY A 228 9.83 -2.80 4.58
N SER A 229 10.02 -2.93 3.26
CA SER A 229 8.96 -2.69 2.27
C SER A 229 9.06 -3.69 1.13
N ALA A 230 7.92 -4.26 0.74
CA ALA A 230 7.79 -5.13 -0.44
C ALA A 230 8.38 -4.47 -1.71
N ALA A 231 8.21 -3.15 -1.87
CA ALA A 231 8.78 -2.42 -3.00
C ALA A 231 10.32 -2.40 -2.97
N GLY A 232 10.92 -2.25 -1.79
CA GLY A 232 12.38 -2.28 -1.60
C GLY A 232 12.96 -3.65 -1.91
N VAL A 233 12.34 -4.72 -1.38
CA VAL A 233 12.75 -6.11 -1.64
C VAL A 233 12.59 -6.47 -3.12
N ALA A 234 11.46 -6.10 -3.75
CA ALA A 234 11.22 -6.34 -5.17
C ALA A 234 12.25 -5.60 -6.05
N LEU A 235 12.55 -4.34 -5.75
CA LEU A 235 13.56 -3.57 -6.47
C LEU A 235 14.95 -4.21 -6.35
N MET A 236 15.35 -4.65 -5.15
CA MET A 236 16.62 -5.37 -4.95
C MET A 236 16.68 -6.66 -5.77
N GLY A 237 15.59 -7.43 -5.81
CA GLY A 237 15.50 -8.65 -6.62
C GLY A 237 15.60 -8.39 -8.12
N GLN A 238 14.96 -7.33 -8.62
CA GLN A 238 14.96 -7.00 -10.05
C GLN A 238 16.23 -6.29 -10.53
N ALA A 239 16.88 -5.50 -9.65
CA ALA A 239 18.00 -4.66 -10.03
C ALA A 239 19.32 -5.41 -10.30
N ARG A 240 19.34 -6.75 -10.18
CA ARG A 240 20.51 -7.62 -10.46
C ARG A 240 21.82 -7.08 -9.84
N GLY A 241 21.75 -6.66 -8.58
CA GLY A 241 22.91 -6.13 -7.84
C GLY A 241 23.21 -4.64 -8.04
N LYS A 242 22.49 -3.90 -8.90
CA LYS A 242 22.63 -2.44 -9.02
C LYS A 242 22.04 -1.68 -7.83
N TYR A 243 20.96 -2.20 -7.24
CA TYR A 243 20.37 -1.70 -6.01
C TYR A 243 20.52 -2.76 -4.93
N THR A 244 21.20 -2.41 -3.83
CA THR A 244 21.56 -3.31 -2.73
C THR A 244 21.16 -2.72 -1.39
N PHE A 245 21.06 -3.57 -0.37
CA PHE A 245 20.77 -3.14 1.00
C PHE A 245 21.75 -2.06 1.49
N PHE A 246 23.05 -2.27 1.31
CA PHE A 246 24.07 -1.30 1.70
C PHE A 246 23.98 0.01 0.89
N GLY A 247 23.61 -0.08 -0.39
CA GLY A 247 23.35 1.10 -1.22
C GLY A 247 22.18 1.93 -0.68
N HIS A 248 21.09 1.28 -0.25
CA HIS A 248 19.96 1.96 0.39
C HIS A 248 20.34 2.51 1.77
N LEU A 249 21.10 1.74 2.56
CA LEU A 249 21.51 2.11 3.91
C LEU A 249 22.32 3.42 3.94
N LYS A 250 23.15 3.65 2.90
CA LYS A 250 23.86 4.93 2.73
C LYS A 250 22.92 6.13 2.67
N TRP A 251 21.72 5.94 2.14
CA TRP A 251 20.70 6.97 1.98
C TRP A 251 19.65 6.98 3.10
N THR A 252 19.65 5.98 4.00
CA THR A 252 18.75 5.92 5.15
C THR A 252 18.73 7.20 5.99
N PRO A 253 19.84 7.92 6.27
CA PRO A 253 19.77 9.18 7.01
C PRO A 253 18.93 10.26 6.31
N VAL A 254 19.02 10.33 4.98
CA VAL A 254 18.23 11.28 4.17
C VAL A 254 16.76 10.86 4.13
N ILE A 255 16.49 9.56 4.04
CA ILE A 255 15.12 9.02 4.10
C ILE A 255 14.51 9.27 5.49
N ALA A 256 15.28 9.07 6.56
CA ALA A 256 14.88 9.36 7.94
C ALA A 256 14.62 10.85 8.17
N LEU A 257 15.35 11.73 7.48
CA LEU A 257 15.05 13.16 7.46
C LEU A 257 13.67 13.44 6.85
N GLY A 258 13.35 12.79 5.72
CA GLY A 258 12.00 12.85 5.13
C GLY A 258 10.92 12.37 6.09
N TYR A 259 11.17 11.25 6.77
CA TYR A 259 10.29 10.69 7.79
C TYR A 259 10.03 11.71 8.92
N ALA A 260 11.08 12.26 9.52
CA ALA A 260 10.97 13.27 10.57
C ALA A 260 10.27 14.55 10.09
N ALA A 261 10.60 15.04 8.88
CA ALA A 261 9.97 16.21 8.30
C ALA A 261 8.47 16.01 8.06
N SER A 262 8.07 14.81 7.63
CA SER A 262 6.64 14.48 7.44
C SER A 262 5.87 14.45 8.75
N ILE A 263 6.45 13.90 9.82
CA ILE A 263 5.86 13.90 11.17
C ILE A 263 5.69 15.35 11.65
N ALA A 264 6.74 16.17 11.55
CA ALA A 264 6.67 17.57 11.94
C ALA A 264 5.61 18.33 11.13
N THR A 265 5.53 18.07 9.82
CA THR A 265 4.52 18.68 8.94
C THR A 265 3.10 18.27 9.35
N HIS A 266 2.89 16.98 9.66
CA HIS A 266 1.59 16.48 10.13
C HIS A 266 1.19 17.12 11.45
N MET A 267 2.10 17.16 12.42
CA MET A 267 1.86 17.79 13.72
C MET A 267 1.59 19.28 13.61
N TRP A 268 2.20 19.97 12.64
CA TRP A 268 2.03 21.41 12.47
C TRP A 268 0.74 21.77 11.73
N ILE A 269 0.50 21.16 10.55
CA ILE A 269 -0.67 21.49 9.71
C ILE A 269 -1.96 20.98 10.34
N ASN A 270 -1.90 19.80 10.98
CA ASN A 270 -3.06 19.15 11.59
C ASN A 270 -3.06 19.30 13.11
N ALA A 271 -2.44 20.35 13.66
CA ALA A 271 -2.31 20.58 15.10
C ALA A 271 -3.65 20.56 15.85
N SER A 272 -4.73 21.02 15.21
CA SER A 272 -6.08 21.01 15.78
C SER A 272 -6.67 19.61 15.96
N MET A 273 -6.05 18.58 15.40
CA MET A 273 -6.53 17.20 15.46
C MET A 273 -5.90 16.38 16.60
N PHE A 274 -4.98 16.98 17.37
CA PHE A 274 -4.21 16.29 18.41
C PHE A 274 -4.84 16.38 19.80
#